data_AF-A0A2V8XCB3-F1
#
_entry.id   AF-A0A2V8XCB3-F1
#
_cell.length_a   1.000
_cell.length_b   1.000
_cell.length_c   1.000
_cell.angle_alpha   90.00
_cell.angle_beta   90.00
_cell.angle_gamma   90.00
#
_symmetry.space_group_name_H-M   'P 1'
#
loop_
_entity.id
_entity.type
_entity.pdbx_description
1 polymer ?
#
loop_
_entity_poly.entity_id
_entity_poly.type
_entity_poly.pdbx_seq_one_letter_code
_entity_poly.pdbx_strand_id
1 'polypeptide(L)' 'MARHRDAVCRLCRREGQKLFLKGLRCFTEKCAIEKRNFVPGQ' A
#
# COMPACT_ATOMS: atom_id res chain seq x y z
N MET A 1 -19.74 0.78 3.05
CA MET A 1 -18.44 1.12 2.44
C MET A 1 -17.35 0.21 3.02
N ALA A 2 -17.16 -0.97 2.41
CA ALA A 2 -16.04 -1.84 2.77
C ALA A 2 -14.75 -1.03 2.61
N ARG A 3 -14.00 -0.87 3.71
CA ARG A 3 -12.77 -0.08 3.73
C ARG A 3 -11.74 -0.80 2.85
N HIS A 4 -11.73 -0.56 1.54
CA HIS A 4 -10.72 -1.02 0.57
C HIS A 4 -9.29 -0.50 0.87
N ARG A 5 -9.04 -0.02 2.09
CA ARG A 5 -7.73 0.37 2.60
C ARG A 5 -6.72 -0.78 2.40
N ASP A 6 -7.12 -2.04 2.55
CA ASP A 6 -6.20 -3.16 2.32
C ASP A 6 -5.95 -3.44 0.84
N ALA A 7 -6.96 -3.28 -0.02
CA ALA A 7 -6.84 -3.46 -1.47
C ALA A 7 -5.89 -2.43 -2.11
N VAL A 8 -5.97 -1.16 -1.68
CA VAL A 8 -5.11 -0.09 -2.21
C VAL A 8 -3.64 -0.31 -1.88
N CYS A 9 -3.32 -0.72 -0.65
CA CYS A 9 -1.94 -1.06 -0.29
C CYS A 9 -1.46 -2.37 -0.91
N ARG A 10 -2.38 -3.27 -1.28
CA ARG A 10 -2.07 -4.48 -2.04
C ARG A 10 -1.66 -4.15 -3.47
N LEU A 11 -2.34 -3.20 -4.11
CA LEU A 11 -1.98 -2.69 -5.45
C LEU A 11 -0.59 -2.07 -5.44
N CYS A 12 -0.29 -1.13 -4.54
CA CYS A 12 1.06 -0.56 -4.47
C CYS A 12 2.12 -1.66 -4.32
N ARG A 13 1.92 -2.62 -3.41
CA ARG A 13 2.88 -3.71 -3.18
C ARG A 13 3.02 -4.70 -4.35
N ARG A 14 1.99 -4.84 -5.17
CA ARG A 14 2.04 -5.65 -6.40
C ARG A 14 2.85 -4.94 -7.48
N GLU A 15 2.69 -3.62 -7.58
CA GLU A 15 3.40 -2.77 -8.55
C GLU A 15 4.84 -2.44 -8.11
N GLY A 16 5.21 -2.74 -6.87
CA GLY A 16 6.55 -2.43 -6.33
C GLY A 16 6.84 -0.93 -6.17
N GLN A 17 5.82 -0.07 -6.29
CA GLN A 17 5.97 1.39 -6.26
C GLN A 17 4.87 2.07 -5.44
N LYS A 18 5.16 3.27 -4.91
CA LYS A 18 4.18 4.08 -4.19
C LYS A 18 3.24 4.77 -5.18
N LEU A 19 2.01 4.29 -5.28
CA LEU A 19 0.96 4.90 -6.11
C LEU A 19 0.23 6.07 -5.42
N PHE A 20 0.58 6.42 -4.18
CA PHE A 20 -0.01 7.52 -3.39
C PHE A 20 -1.54 7.55 -3.26
N LEU A 21 -2.22 6.41 -3.50
CA LEU A 21 -3.67 6.25 -3.49
C LEU A 21 -4.35 6.46 -2.12
N LYS A 22 -3.58 6.67 -1.03
CA LYS A 22 -4.09 7.03 0.30
C LYS A 22 -3.66 8.43 0.77
N GLY A 23 -3.09 9.25 -0.11
CA GLY A 23 -2.60 10.59 0.23
C GLY A 23 -1.63 10.57 1.39
N LEU A 24 -1.91 11.34 2.45
CA LEU A 24 -1.07 11.53 3.64
C LEU A 24 -0.52 10.22 4.23
N ARG A 25 -1.30 9.13 4.27
CA ARG A 25 -0.82 7.84 4.82
C ARG A 25 0.34 7.23 4.02
N CYS A 26 0.41 7.48 2.71
CA CYS A 26 1.49 7.00 1.86
C CYS A 26 2.83 7.72 2.10
N PHE A 27 2.77 8.93 2.66
CA PHE A 27 3.94 9.72 3.06
C PHE A 27 4.42 9.40 4.48
N THR A 28 3.62 8.69 5.27
CA THR A 28 4.02 8.24 6.62
C THR A 28 4.70 6.88 6.59
N GLU A 29 5.45 6.58 7.65
CA GLU A 29 6.04 5.26 7.94
C GLU A 29 5.01 4.12 8.09
N LYS A 30 3.71 4.47 8.17
CA LYS A 30 2.59 3.52 8.16
C LYS A 30 2.25 3.01 6.75
N CYS A 31 3.01 3.41 5.72
CA CYS A 31 2.84 2.92 4.36
C CYS A 31 3.23 1.44 4.26
N ALA A 32 2.39 0.66 3.57
CA ALA A 32 2.63 -0.77 3.42
C ALA A 32 3.83 -1.08 2.52
N ILE A 33 4.18 -0.18 1.59
CA ILE A 33 5.39 -0.30 0.76
C ILE A 33 6.64 -0.20 1.64
N GLU A 34 6.75 0.86 2.45
CA GLU A 34 7.90 1.08 3.34
C GLU A 34 8.11 -0.09 4.31
N LYS A 35 7.03 -0.60 4.92
CA LYS A 35 7.13 -1.72 5.85
C LYS A 35 7.26 -3.09 5.19
N ARG A 36 6.70 -3.28 4.00
CA ARG A 36 6.48 -4.59 3.37
C ARG A 36 6.54 -4.46 1.85
N ASN A 37 7.73 -4.18 1.31
CA ASN A 37 7.95 -4.07 -0.14
C ASN A 37 8.09 -5.45 -0.81
N PHE A 38 7.15 -6.35 -0.54
CA PHE A 38 7.07 -7.66 -1.18
C PHE A 38 5.66 -7.90 -1.69
N VAL A 39 5.57 -8.70 -2.74
CA VAL A 39 4.30 -9.01 -3.39
C VAL A 39 3.40 -9.75 -2.40
N PRO A 40 2.16 -9.28 -2.17
CA PRO A 40 1.25 -9.90 -1.24
C PRO A 40 0.71 -11.21 -1.83
N GLY A 41 0.94 -12.34 -1.16
CA GLY A 41 0.43 -13.65 -1.58
C GLY A 41 1.48 -14.77 -1.71
N GLN A 42 2.71 -14.57 -1.20
CA GLN A 42 3.59 -15.68 -0.84
C GLN A 42 3.13 -16.31 0.48
#